data_AF-A0A8S4QPS7-F1
#
_entry.id   AF-A0A8S4QPS7-F1
#
_cell.length_a   1.000
_cell.length_b   1.000
_cell.length_c   1.000
_cell.angle_alpha   90.00
_cell.angle_beta   90.00
_cell.angle_gamma   90.00
#
_symmetry.space_group_name_H-M   'P 1'
#
loop_
_entity.id
_entity.type
_entity.pdbx_description
1 polymer ?
#
loop_
_entity_poly.entity_id
_entity_poly.type
_entity_poly.pdbx_seq_one_letter_code
_entity_poly.pdbx_strand_id
1 'polypeptide(L)'
;YKFRSGNVEHVSDKFYNTVVEVLPANGKKKFISVNNFDELGLAEGDLKPSIGPLLAIRLRVNKESYYWTVLSEVSPKYNNIYKDVIRKR
;
A
#
# COMPACT_ATOMS: atom_id res chain seq x y z
N TYR A 1 7.67 1.67 2.32
CA TYR A 1 6.61 1.73 1.28
C TYR A 1 5.26 1.86 1.95
N LYS A 2 4.31 2.60 1.36
CA LYS A 2 2.99 2.88 1.94
C LYS A 2 1.90 2.62 0.92
N PHE A 3 0.96 1.74 1.26
CA PHE A 3 -0.24 1.44 0.49
C PHE A 3 -1.46 1.90 1.27
N ARG A 4 -2.49 2.35 0.56
CA ARG A 4 -3.75 2.78 1.16
C ARG A 4 -4.91 2.07 0.49
N SER A 5 -5.81 1.58 1.31
CA SER A 5 -7.15 1.11 0.96
C SER A 5 -8.15 1.92 1.77
N GLY A 6 -9.33 2.18 1.22
CA GLY A 6 -10.30 3.07 1.86
C GLY A 6 -10.78 4.16 0.93
N ASN A 7 -12.06 4.50 1.07
CA ASN A 7 -12.68 5.69 0.51
C ASN A 7 -12.98 6.69 1.64
N VAL A 8 -12.65 7.97 1.45
CA VAL A 8 -12.92 9.01 2.46
C VAL A 8 -14.41 9.29 2.63
N GLU A 9 -15.20 9.13 1.56
CA GLU A 9 -16.66 9.31 1.58
C GLU A 9 -17.36 8.09 2.16
N HIS A 10 -16.71 6.92 2.07
CA HIS A 10 -17.22 5.62 2.52
C HIS A 10 -16.13 4.85 3.25
N VAL A 11 -15.92 5.16 4.54
CA VAL A 11 -14.81 4.64 5.36
C VAL A 11 -14.79 3.11 5.55
N SER A 12 -15.90 2.44 5.21
CA SER A 12 -16.02 0.98 5.20
C SER A 12 -15.54 0.34 3.90
N ASP A 13 -15.30 1.12 2.84
CA ASP A 13 -14.86 0.63 1.54
C ASP A 13 -13.35 0.35 1.53
N LYS A 14 -12.95 -0.76 2.17
CA LYS A 14 -11.54 -1.13 2.33
C LYS A 14 -11.32 -2.63 2.34
N PHE A 15 -10.06 -3.03 2.20
CA PHE A 15 -9.64 -4.41 2.43
C PHE A 15 -9.67 -4.77 3.92
N TYR A 16 -10.12 -5.99 4.21
CA TYR A 16 -10.07 -6.61 5.54
C TYR A 16 -9.20 -7.86 5.49
N ASN A 17 -8.33 -8.05 6.50
CA ASN A 17 -7.45 -9.23 6.61
C ASN A 17 -6.68 -9.55 5.31
N THR A 18 -6.11 -8.51 4.70
CA THR A 18 -5.38 -8.61 3.45
C THR A 18 -3.91 -8.24 3.67
N VAL A 19 -3.02 -9.13 3.25
CA VAL A 19 -1.57 -8.93 3.33
C VAL A 19 -1.09 -8.30 2.02
N VAL A 20 -0.26 -7.27 2.12
CA VAL A 20 0.51 -6.71 1.00
C VAL A 20 1.86 -7.38 0.95
N GLU A 21 2.19 -7.97 -0.19
CA GLU A 21 3.45 -8.67 -0.43
C GLU A 21 4.10 -8.13 -1.71
N VAL A 22 5.43 -8.24 -1.81
CA VAL A 22 6.20 -7.80 -2.98
C VAL A 22 7.11 -8.91 -3.49
N LEU A 23 7.35 -8.92 -4.79
CA LEU A 23 8.30 -9.82 -5.44
C LEU A 23 9.55 -9.04 -5.85
N PRO A 24 10.72 -9.32 -5.26
CA PRO A 24 11.98 -8.71 -5.69
C PRO A 24 12.47 -9.21 -7.06
N ALA A 25 13.20 -8.36 -7.78
CA ALA A 25 13.89 -8.67 -9.03
C ALA A 25 15.28 -9.31 -8.82
N ASN A 26 15.47 -10.06 -7.73
CA ASN A 26 16.77 -10.62 -7.33
C ASN A 26 16.92 -12.11 -7.69
N GLY A 27 16.11 -12.60 -8.63
CA GLY A 27 16.10 -14.01 -9.07
C GLY A 27 15.39 -14.97 -8.11
N LYS A 28 15.14 -14.57 -6.85
CA LYS A 28 14.35 -15.37 -5.92
C LYS A 28 12.87 -15.17 -6.22
N LYS A 29 12.19 -16.21 -6.72
CA LYS A 29 10.74 -16.21 -7.01
C LYS A 29 9.89 -16.31 -5.73
N LYS A 30 10.22 -15.52 -4.70
CA LYS A 30 9.58 -15.56 -3.39
C LYS A 30 9.03 -14.18 -3.04
N PHE A 31 7.75 -14.15 -2.72
CA PHE A 31 7.10 -12.97 -2.19
C PHE A 31 7.54 -12.70 -0.75
N ILE A 32 7.71 -11.43 -0.43
CA ILE A 32 8.08 -10.92 0.90
C ILE A 32 6.91 -10.07 1.39
N SER A 33 6.45 -10.32 2.61
CA SER A 33 5.40 -9.52 3.24
C SER A 33 5.90 -8.12 3.54
N VAL A 34 5.15 -7.11 3.11
CA VAL A 34 5.32 -5.71 3.52
C VAL A 34 4.61 -5.54 4.86
N ASN A 35 3.28 -5.66 4.87
CA ASN A 35 2.43 -5.63 6.05
C ASN A 35 0.98 -6.03 5.72
N ASN A 36 0.09 -6.07 6.72
CA ASN A 36 -1.35 -6.13 6.53
C ASN A 36 -1.96 -4.72 6.42
N PHE A 37 -3.12 -4.61 5.76
CA PHE A 37 -3.96 -3.43 5.94
C PHE A 37 -4.54 -3.42 7.36
N ASP A 38 -4.33 -2.30 8.06
CA ASP A 38 -4.87 -2.06 9.39
C ASP A 38 -6.33 -1.55 9.36
N GLU A 39 -6.86 -1.17 10.52
CA GLU A 39 -8.23 -0.68 10.67
C GLU A 39 -8.50 0.64 9.91
N LEU A 40 -7.43 1.40 9.62
CA LEU A 40 -7.46 2.63 8.83
C LEU A 40 -7.22 2.37 7.34
N GLY A 41 -7.06 1.11 6.94
CA GLY A 41 -6.76 0.71 5.57
C GLY A 41 -5.34 1.07 5.14
N LEU A 42 -4.40 1.20 6.07
CA LEU A 42 -3.00 1.46 5.79
C LEU A 42 -2.18 0.18 5.87
N ALA A 43 -1.28 -0.01 4.89
CA ALA A 43 -0.25 -1.04 4.95
C ALA A 43 1.11 -0.36 4.71
N GLU A 44 1.92 -0.32 5.76
CA GLU A 44 3.24 0.31 5.76
C GLU A 44 4.30 -0.68 6.20
N GLY A 45 5.43 -0.68 5.48
CA GLY A 45 6.57 -1.51 5.82
C GLY A 45 7.85 -1.04 5.17
N ASP A 46 8.96 -1.25 5.86
CA ASP A 46 10.30 -0.92 5.38
C ASP A 46 10.87 -2.09 4.58
N LEU A 47 11.09 -1.85 3.30
CA LEU A 47 11.84 -2.76 2.45
C LEU A 47 13.28 -2.28 2.41
N LYS A 48 14.20 -3.12 2.90
CA LYS A 48 15.64 -2.80 2.90
C LYS A 48 16.12 -2.54 1.47
N PRO A 49 17.02 -1.56 1.24
CA PRO A 49 17.56 -1.30 -0.10
C PRO A 49 18.16 -2.53 -0.80
N SER A 50 18.68 -3.49 -0.02
CA SER A 50 19.24 -4.76 -0.52
C SER A 50 18.23 -5.69 -1.19
N ILE A 51 16.92 -5.44 -1.06
CA ILE A 51 15.88 -6.16 -1.81
C ILE A 51 15.99 -5.87 -3.33
N GLY A 52 16.50 -4.69 -3.69
CA GLY A 52 16.62 -4.26 -5.08
C GLY A 52 15.26 -3.89 -5.70
N PRO A 53 15.19 -3.83 -7.05
CA PRO A 53 13.95 -3.50 -7.76
C PRO A 53 12.84 -4.52 -7.47
N LEU A 54 11.58 -4.11 -7.61
CA LEU A 54 10.42 -4.96 -7.43
C LEU A 54 9.81 -5.31 -8.80
N LEU A 55 9.39 -6.56 -8.98
CA LEU A 55 8.74 -7.06 -10.19
C LEU A 55 7.22 -7.05 -10.08
N ALA A 56 6.69 -7.28 -8.87
CA ALA A 56 5.26 -7.38 -8.66
C ALA A 56 4.87 -7.02 -7.23
N ILE A 57 3.62 -6.62 -7.08
CA ILE A 57 2.91 -6.53 -5.80
C ILE A 57 1.82 -7.60 -5.81
N ARG A 58 1.59 -8.24 -4.66
CA ARG A 58 0.50 -9.21 -4.46
C ARG A 58 -0.30 -8.80 -3.24
N LEU A 59 -1.63 -8.77 -3.41
CA LEU A 59 -2.58 -8.69 -2.31
C LEU A 59 -3.11 -10.09 -2.02
N ARG A 60 -2.88 -10.59 -0.80
CA ARG A 60 -3.43 -11.86 -0.35
C ARG A 60 -4.60 -11.59 0.57
N VAL A 61 -5.80 -11.65 -0.01
CA VAL A 61 -7.08 -11.43 0.67
C VAL A 61 -7.46 -12.69 1.44
N ASN A 62 -7.44 -12.62 2.77
CA ASN A 62 -7.78 -13.78 3.62
C ASN A 62 -9.18 -13.66 4.23
N LYS A 63 -9.93 -12.59 3.92
CA LYS A 63 -11.32 -12.41 4.31
C LYS A 63 -12.04 -11.57 3.26
N GLU A 64 -13.30 -11.90 3.01
CA GLU A 64 -14.18 -11.08 2.17
C GLU A 64 -14.41 -9.70 2.78
N SER A 65 -14.50 -8.69 1.92
CA SER A 65 -14.93 -7.35 2.33
C SER A 65 -16.45 -7.28 2.36
N TYR A 66 -17.00 -6.61 3.38
CA TYR A 66 -18.45 -6.40 3.50
C TYR A 66 -19.00 -5.42 2.45
N TYR A 67 -18.14 -4.55 1.92
CA TYR A 67 -18.45 -3.50 0.96
C TYR A 67 -17.40 -3.49 -0.16
N TRP A 68 -17.33 -2.39 -0.91
CA TRP A 68 -16.39 -2.24 -2.01
C TRP A 68 -14.96 -2.11 -1.49
N THR A 69 -13.99 -2.51 -2.30
CA THR A 69 -12.57 -2.32 -1.96
C THR A 69 -11.93 -1.35 -2.92
N VAL A 70 -11.43 -0.23 -2.40
CA VAL A 70 -10.62 0.71 -3.17
C VAL A 70 -9.15 0.51 -2.85
N LEU A 71 -8.29 0.58 -3.86
CA LEU A 71 -6.83 0.54 -3.73
C LEU A 71 -6.22 1.76 -4.40
N SER A 72 -5.38 2.48 -3.67
CA SER A 72 -4.70 3.67 -4.18
C SER A 72 -3.19 3.56 -3.96
N GLU A 73 -2.42 3.80 -5.03
CA GLU A 73 -0.99 4.05 -4.95
C GLU A 73 -0.76 5.57 -4.89
N VAL A 74 0.10 6.02 -3.96
CA VAL A 74 0.51 7.42 -3.90
C VAL A 74 1.93 7.55 -4.43
N SER A 75 2.07 8.15 -5.61
CA SER A 75 3.39 8.48 -6.17
C SER A 75 4.01 9.66 -5.40
N PRO A 76 5.30 9.60 -5.00
CA PRO A 76 6.00 10.71 -4.35
C PRO A 76 5.96 12.01 -5.16
N LYS A 77 5.84 11.94 -6.49
CA LYS A 77 5.79 13.14 -7.35
C LYS A 77 4.62 14.07 -7.00
N TYR A 78 3.50 13.52 -6.49
CA TYR A 78 2.33 14.31 -6.10
C TYR A 78 2.45 14.95 -4.71
N ASN A 79 3.40 14.53 -3.87
CA ASN A 79 3.49 14.98 -2.48
C ASN A 79 4.27 16.30 -2.27
N ASN A 80 4.98 16.78 -3.30
CA ASN A 80 5.68 18.06 -3.24
C ASN A 80 4.74 19.24 -3.56
N ILE A 81 3.74 19.03 -4.42
CA ILE A 81 2.85 20.10 -4.89
C ILE A 81 1.96 20.65 -3.75
N TYR A 82 1.48 19.78 -2.86
CA TYR A 82 0.65 20.19 -1.72
C TYR A 82 1.46 20.74 -0.53
N LYS A 83 2.74 20.36 -0.40
CA LYS A 83 3.62 20.90 0.65
C LYS A 83 4.09 22.33 0.36
N ASP A 84 4.28 22.67 -0.91
CA ASP A 84 4.65 24.04 -1.32
C ASP A 84 3.49 25.04 -1.19
N VAL A 85 2.24 24.58 -1.33
CA VAL A 85 1.04 25.43 -1.14
C VAL A 85 0.82 25.75 0.35
N ILE A 86 1.09 24.82 1.26
CA ILE A 86 0.87 25.03 2.71
C ILE A 86 2.03 25.80 3.36
N ARG A 87 3.24 25.76 2.79
CA ARG A 87 4.40 26.53 3.29
C ARG A 87 4.44 28.00 2.84
N LYS A 88 3.48 28.46 2.02
CA LYS A 88 3.37 29.86 1.57
C LYS A 88 2.36 30.69 2.38
N ARG A 89 2.08 30.32 3.64
CA ARG A 89 1.34 31.18 4.57
C ARG A 89 2.20 31.54 5.77
#